data_AF-A0A524LZ97-F1
#
_entry.id   AF-A0A524LZ97-F1
#
_cell.length_a   1.000
_cell.length_b   1.000
_cell.length_c   1.000
_cell.angle_alpha   90.00
_cell.angle_beta   90.00
_cell.angle_gamma   90.00
#
_symmetry.space_group_name_H-M   'P 1'
#
loop_
_entity.id
_entity.type
_entity.pdbx_description
1 polymer ?
#
loop_
_entity_poly.entity_id
_entity_poly.type
_entity_poly.pdbx_seq_one_letter_code
_entity_poly.pdbx_strand_id
1 'polypeptide(L)'
;MKFTADDGSRRQFFLMFGRSAGDTEVNGRYVENSKIINDKTDGYCVSWAYDEIKIKLTDDLGVIEVKDDRVTCSNKDLKADFYGSFPKYVLDISSNGKKVCCVDIREPEDNNYNSEVAENFRGLFGYRLASLYFDFEGLLFDKNFSGKCYAQKVIVVGPFIPWKWSRIIFMNGSILTYYIPNIEIGGVEYEIRNFMEFYDAENKKMHRFKKAKVYEYPSGKGDKRWVITAEEGKVFMVMKSYCKESFSFMNNFNFSYIENLVDVVDFQIEIDDKFITLKETGSGLGMVEDTSGFGI
;
A
#
# COMPACT_ATOMS: atom_id res chain seq x y z
N MET A 1 2.69 -5.47 1.26
CA MET A 1 1.41 -6.17 1.01
C MET A 1 0.38 -5.59 1.94
N LYS A 2 -0.82 -5.28 1.43
CA LYS A 2 -1.93 -4.78 2.24
C LYS A 2 -3.19 -5.58 1.92
N PHE A 3 -3.96 -5.89 2.93
CA PHE A 3 -5.16 -6.74 2.88
C PHE A 3 -6.32 -6.00 3.54
N THR A 4 -7.44 -5.90 2.84
CA THR A 4 -8.64 -5.21 3.30
C THR A 4 -9.83 -6.15 3.20
N ALA A 5 -10.59 -6.29 4.28
CA ALA A 5 -11.78 -7.12 4.31
C ALA A 5 -12.88 -6.58 3.36
N ASP A 6 -13.65 -7.50 2.78
CA ASP A 6 -14.81 -7.20 1.93
C ASP A 6 -16.16 -7.54 2.58
N ASP A 7 -16.15 -7.96 3.84
CA ASP A 7 -17.34 -8.31 4.63
C ASP A 7 -17.99 -7.10 5.33
N GLY A 8 -17.54 -5.88 5.02
CA GLY A 8 -17.97 -4.64 5.66
C GLY A 8 -17.34 -4.38 7.04
N SER A 9 -16.52 -5.30 7.57
CA SER A 9 -15.71 -5.02 8.76
C SER A 9 -14.54 -4.10 8.43
N ARG A 10 -14.00 -3.42 9.45
CA ARG A 10 -12.78 -2.61 9.32
C ARG A 10 -11.51 -3.45 9.34
N ARG A 11 -11.60 -4.78 9.25
CA ARG A 11 -10.45 -5.68 9.42
C ARG A 11 -9.46 -5.47 8.29
N GLN A 12 -8.22 -5.13 8.67
CA GLN A 12 -7.13 -4.91 7.72
C GLN A 12 -5.83 -5.53 8.25
N PHE A 13 -4.98 -5.99 7.34
CA PHE A 13 -3.69 -6.56 7.66
C PHE A 13 -2.59 -5.98 6.76
N PHE A 14 -1.43 -5.70 7.36
CA PHE A 14 -0.28 -5.11 6.69
C PHE A 14 0.98 -5.92 6.95
N LEU A 15 1.73 -6.17 5.87
CA LEU A 15 3.10 -6.69 5.94
C LEU A 15 3.95 -6.00 4.88
N MET A 16 5.01 -5.34 5.32
CA MET A 16 6.06 -4.81 4.45
C MET A 16 7.39 -5.33 4.93
N PHE A 17 8.23 -5.72 3.97
CA PHE A 17 9.62 -5.98 4.22
C PHE A 17 10.45 -5.37 3.10
N GLY A 18 11.58 -4.76 3.47
CA GLY A 18 12.50 -4.14 2.54
C GLY A 18 13.84 -4.85 2.58
N ARG A 19 14.35 -5.25 1.41
CA ARG A 19 15.72 -5.72 1.21
C ARG A 19 16.42 -4.89 0.15
N SER A 20 17.75 -4.86 0.16
CA SER A 20 18.47 -4.57 -1.08
C SER A 20 18.10 -5.67 -2.08
N ALA A 21 17.48 -5.28 -3.20
CA ALA A 21 17.22 -6.21 -4.29
C ALA A 21 18.57 -6.77 -4.77
N GLY A 22 18.64 -8.06 -5.12
CA GLY A 22 19.82 -8.61 -5.78
C GLY A 22 20.18 -7.80 -7.02
N ASP A 23 21.27 -8.18 -7.69
CA ASP A 23 21.70 -7.51 -8.90
C ASP A 23 20.53 -7.15 -9.83
N THR A 24 20.34 -5.87 -10.10
CA THR A 24 19.22 -5.38 -10.89
C THR A 24 19.68 -4.32 -11.86
N GLU A 25 19.23 -4.41 -13.10
CA GLU A 25 19.40 -3.33 -14.06
C GLU A 25 18.19 -2.40 -14.01
N VAL A 26 18.44 -1.11 -13.81
CA VAL A 26 17.41 -0.08 -13.82
C VAL A 26 17.91 1.13 -14.61
N ASN A 27 17.15 1.55 -15.62
CA ASN A 27 17.50 2.67 -16.48
C ASN A 27 18.90 2.54 -17.13
N GLY A 28 19.23 1.33 -17.62
CA GLY A 28 20.52 1.04 -18.25
C GLY A 28 21.70 0.94 -17.29
N ARG A 29 21.47 0.99 -15.97
CA ARG A 29 22.51 0.83 -14.95
C ARG A 29 22.31 -0.45 -14.18
N TYR A 30 23.37 -1.26 -14.15
CA TYR A 30 23.46 -2.41 -13.26
C TYR A 30 23.75 -1.94 -11.84
N VAL A 31 22.92 -2.35 -10.90
CA VAL A 31 23.11 -2.17 -9.47
C VAL A 31 23.50 -3.53 -8.91
N GLU A 32 24.79 -3.73 -8.66
CA GLU A 32 25.32 -4.94 -8.04
C GLU A 32 25.02 -4.94 -6.54
N ASN A 33 24.48 -6.03 -6.01
CA ASN A 33 24.16 -6.20 -4.61
C ASN A 33 25.15 -7.15 -3.93
N SER A 34 26.11 -6.55 -3.24
CA SER A 34 27.17 -7.26 -2.52
C SER A 34 26.76 -7.85 -1.16
N LYS A 35 25.48 -7.78 -0.76
CA LYS A 35 25.02 -8.09 0.61
C LYS A 35 24.23 -9.40 0.78
N ILE A 36 24.00 -10.16 -0.28
CA ILE A 36 23.30 -11.45 -0.18
C ILE A 36 24.31 -12.54 0.23
N ILE A 37 24.08 -13.20 1.37
CA ILE A 37 24.89 -14.31 1.88
C ILE A 37 23.97 -15.50 2.11
N ASN A 38 24.18 -16.61 1.38
CA ASN A 38 23.36 -17.83 1.48
C ASN A 38 21.86 -17.54 1.38
N ASP A 39 21.44 -16.81 0.34
CA ASP A 39 20.05 -16.42 0.07
C ASP A 39 19.42 -15.48 1.11
N LYS A 40 20.22 -14.97 2.06
CA LYS A 40 19.79 -14.11 3.16
C LYS A 40 20.38 -12.72 3.07
N THR A 41 19.62 -11.74 3.55
CA THR A 41 20.06 -10.37 3.74
C THR A 41 19.37 -9.77 4.94
N ASP A 42 20.06 -8.87 5.62
CA ASP A 42 19.42 -8.00 6.60
C ASP A 42 18.43 -7.08 5.87
N GLY A 43 17.33 -6.78 6.55
CA GLY A 43 16.28 -5.92 6.08
C GLY A 43 15.46 -5.37 7.23
N TYR A 44 14.38 -4.67 6.89
CA TYR A 44 13.43 -4.15 7.85
C TYR A 44 12.08 -4.80 7.64
N CYS A 45 11.42 -5.21 8.71
CA CYS A 45 10.11 -5.86 8.68
C CYS A 45 9.12 -5.00 9.47
N VAL A 46 8.01 -4.64 8.83
CA VAL A 46 6.89 -3.94 9.48
C VAL A 46 5.64 -4.76 9.26
N SER A 47 4.95 -5.07 10.35
CA SER A 47 3.66 -5.73 10.26
C SER A 47 2.74 -5.32 11.41
N TRP A 48 1.49 -5.07 11.06
CA TRP A 48 0.44 -4.71 11.99
C TRP A 48 -0.92 -5.04 11.37
N ALA A 49 -1.95 -5.04 12.22
CA ALA A 49 -3.31 -5.34 11.84
C ALA A 49 -4.27 -4.41 12.57
N TYR A 50 -5.48 -4.30 12.03
CA TYR A 50 -6.61 -3.73 12.74
C TYR A 50 -7.76 -4.74 12.73
N ASP A 51 -8.28 -5.04 13.92
CA ASP A 51 -9.46 -5.87 14.14
C ASP A 51 -10.19 -5.33 15.37
N GLU A 52 -11.00 -4.28 15.16
CA GLU A 52 -11.59 -3.38 16.18
C GLU A 52 -10.56 -2.59 17.01
N ILE A 53 -9.42 -3.20 17.30
CA ILE A 53 -8.25 -2.63 17.95
C ILE A 53 -7.05 -2.74 17.03
N LYS A 54 -6.10 -1.81 17.18
CA LYS A 54 -4.81 -1.88 16.51
C LYS A 54 -3.92 -2.92 17.19
N ILE A 55 -3.34 -3.80 16.39
CA ILE A 55 -2.42 -4.85 16.85
C ILE A 55 -1.10 -4.69 16.09
N LYS A 56 -0.05 -4.26 16.80
CA LYS A 56 1.30 -4.18 16.24
C LYS A 56 1.98 -5.52 16.39
N LEU A 57 2.52 -6.06 15.30
CA LEU A 57 3.25 -7.33 15.31
C LEU A 57 4.76 -7.09 15.31
N THR A 58 5.26 -6.20 14.45
CA THR A 58 6.68 -5.83 14.44
C THR A 58 6.95 -4.54 13.65
N ASP A 59 8.04 -3.86 13.99
CA ASP A 59 8.63 -2.70 13.29
C ASP A 59 10.15 -2.67 13.53
N ASP A 60 10.81 -3.81 13.38
CA ASP A 60 12.21 -4.00 13.73
C ASP A 60 13.01 -4.53 12.52
N LEU A 61 14.34 -4.46 12.64
CA LEU A 61 15.22 -5.15 11.72
C LEU A 61 14.94 -6.66 11.73
N GLY A 62 15.13 -7.29 10.59
CA GLY A 62 14.93 -8.72 10.41
C GLY A 62 15.83 -9.29 9.32
N VAL A 63 15.77 -10.61 9.19
CA VAL A 63 16.42 -11.36 8.13
C VAL A 63 15.38 -11.67 7.07
N ILE A 64 15.70 -11.34 5.82
CA ILE A 64 14.91 -11.68 4.65
C ILE A 64 15.65 -12.78 3.89
N GLU A 65 15.02 -13.94 3.78
CA GLU A 65 15.51 -15.09 3.03
C GLU A 65 14.66 -15.25 1.76
N VAL A 66 15.30 -15.43 0.61
CA VAL A 66 14.63 -15.71 -0.67
C VAL A 66 15.17 -17.01 -1.21
N LYS A 67 14.39 -18.09 -1.07
CA LYS A 67 14.80 -19.42 -1.50
C LYS A 67 13.72 -20.05 -2.34
N ASP A 68 14.08 -20.48 -3.54
CA ASP A 68 13.15 -21.04 -4.53
C ASP A 68 11.95 -20.10 -4.78
N ASP A 69 10.73 -20.56 -4.49
CA ASP A 69 9.46 -19.83 -4.64
C ASP A 69 8.97 -19.19 -3.33
N ARG A 70 9.86 -19.05 -2.33
CA ARG A 70 9.54 -18.59 -0.98
C ARG A 70 10.36 -17.36 -0.60
N VAL A 71 9.68 -16.38 -0.02
CA VAL A 71 10.26 -15.25 0.68
C VAL A 71 9.87 -15.33 2.14
N THR A 72 10.87 -15.42 3.02
CA THR A 72 10.67 -15.44 4.46
C THR A 72 11.23 -14.16 5.07
N CYS A 73 10.38 -13.36 5.73
CA CYS A 73 10.81 -12.28 6.63
C CYS A 73 10.77 -12.78 8.06
N SER A 74 11.84 -12.63 8.84
CA SER A 74 11.85 -13.05 10.23
C SER A 74 12.66 -12.14 11.15
N ASN A 75 12.20 -11.99 12.38
CA ASN A 75 12.94 -11.41 13.49
C ASN A 75 12.55 -12.12 14.80
N LYS A 76 12.93 -11.56 15.95
CA LYS A 76 12.67 -12.16 17.27
C LYS A 76 11.17 -12.34 17.58
N ASP A 77 10.32 -11.48 17.02
CA ASP A 77 8.89 -11.40 17.37
C ASP A 77 7.98 -12.01 16.29
N LEU A 78 8.45 -12.09 15.04
CA LEU A 78 7.64 -12.44 13.88
C LEU A 78 8.41 -13.30 12.88
N LYS A 79 7.69 -14.27 12.29
CA LYS A 79 8.09 -14.96 11.07
C LYS A 79 6.93 -14.91 10.08
N ALA A 80 7.18 -14.34 8.90
CA ALA A 80 6.25 -14.29 7.78
C ALA A 80 6.83 -15.06 6.59
N ASP A 81 6.09 -16.03 6.09
CA ASP A 81 6.40 -16.85 4.94
C ASP A 81 5.42 -16.49 3.80
N PHE A 82 5.93 -15.93 2.71
CA PHE A 82 5.17 -15.69 1.48
C PHE A 82 5.70 -16.60 0.38
N TYR A 83 4.85 -17.47 -0.17
CA TYR A 83 5.31 -18.51 -1.09
C TYR A 83 4.27 -18.91 -2.14
N GLY A 84 4.73 -19.61 -3.18
CA GLY A 84 3.92 -20.04 -4.30
C GLY A 84 4.31 -19.32 -5.60
N SER A 85 3.44 -19.42 -6.60
CA SER A 85 3.70 -18.92 -7.94
C SER A 85 2.44 -18.37 -8.58
N PHE A 86 2.57 -17.30 -9.36
CA PHE A 86 1.43 -16.70 -10.05
C PHE A 86 0.60 -17.77 -10.79
N PRO A 87 -0.75 -17.78 -10.65
CA PRO A 87 -1.59 -16.78 -9.97
C PRO A 87 -1.92 -17.07 -8.50
N LYS A 88 -1.26 -18.03 -7.84
CA LYS A 88 -1.61 -18.50 -6.49
C LYS A 88 -0.46 -18.39 -5.51
N TYR A 89 -0.72 -17.74 -4.38
CA TYR A 89 0.24 -17.58 -3.30
C TYR A 89 -0.38 -17.93 -1.97
N VAL A 90 0.48 -18.14 -0.97
CA VAL A 90 0.09 -18.28 0.43
C VAL A 90 0.91 -17.31 1.25
N LEU A 91 0.24 -16.67 2.22
CA LEU A 91 0.90 -15.89 3.26
C LEU A 91 0.61 -16.51 4.62
N ASP A 92 1.66 -17.03 5.26
CA ASP A 92 1.63 -17.59 6.61
C ASP A 92 2.45 -16.70 7.55
N ILE A 93 1.84 -16.25 8.65
CA ILE A 93 2.53 -15.41 9.63
C ILE A 93 2.32 -15.99 11.01
N SER A 94 3.44 -16.07 11.73
CA SER A 94 3.47 -16.36 13.15
C SER A 94 4.14 -15.22 13.91
N SER A 95 3.61 -14.91 15.09
CA SER A 95 4.23 -13.99 16.03
C SER A 95 4.30 -14.64 17.41
N ASN A 96 5.46 -14.55 18.06
CA ASN A 96 5.72 -15.17 19.36
C ASN A 96 5.32 -16.66 19.41
N GLY A 97 5.60 -17.40 18.33
CA GLY A 97 5.29 -18.82 18.19
C GLY A 97 3.80 -19.16 17.95
N LYS A 98 2.92 -18.17 17.85
CA LYS A 98 1.49 -18.35 17.54
C LYS A 98 1.21 -17.94 16.11
N LYS A 99 0.39 -18.72 15.40
CA LYS A 99 -0.10 -18.37 14.06
C LYS A 99 -1.06 -17.17 14.19
N VAL A 100 -0.82 -16.11 13.42
CA VAL A 100 -1.60 -14.87 13.47
C VAL A 100 -2.32 -14.58 12.16
N CYS A 101 -1.76 -14.98 11.03
CA CYS A 101 -2.36 -14.81 9.70
C CYS A 101 -2.06 -16.05 8.84
N CYS A 102 -3.04 -16.45 8.05
CA CYS A 102 -2.95 -17.54 7.09
C CYS A 102 -3.94 -17.28 5.98
N VAL A 103 -3.48 -16.83 4.83
CA VAL A 103 -4.37 -16.52 3.71
C VAL A 103 -3.87 -17.16 2.44
N ASP A 104 -4.80 -17.78 1.72
CA ASP A 104 -4.64 -18.14 0.33
C ASP A 104 -4.94 -16.90 -0.52
N ILE A 105 -4.05 -16.60 -1.46
CA ILE A 105 -4.09 -15.43 -2.32
C ILE A 105 -4.22 -15.93 -3.75
N ARG A 106 -5.25 -15.46 -4.46
CA ARG A 106 -5.55 -15.87 -5.82
C ARG A 106 -5.84 -14.67 -6.71
N GLU A 107 -5.63 -14.85 -8.02
CA GLU A 107 -6.04 -13.85 -9.01
C GLU A 107 -7.51 -13.44 -8.79
N PRO A 108 -7.84 -12.14 -8.96
CA PRO A 108 -9.20 -11.68 -8.76
C PRO A 108 -10.16 -12.41 -9.70
N GLU A 109 -11.40 -12.63 -9.25
CA GLU A 109 -12.42 -13.21 -10.14
C GLU A 109 -12.67 -12.38 -11.41
N ASP A 110 -12.37 -11.07 -11.35
CA ASP A 110 -12.40 -10.16 -12.49
C ASP A 110 -11.01 -9.95 -13.10
N ASN A 111 -10.76 -10.56 -14.27
CA ASN A 111 -9.48 -10.53 -14.96
C ASN A 111 -9.06 -9.15 -15.52
N ASN A 112 -9.88 -8.11 -15.40
CA ASN A 112 -9.61 -6.82 -16.06
C ASN A 112 -8.65 -5.90 -15.29
N TYR A 113 -8.38 -6.16 -14.00
CA TYR A 113 -7.45 -5.33 -13.20
C TYR A 113 -6.67 -6.15 -12.16
N ASN A 114 -5.82 -7.06 -12.65
CA ASN A 114 -4.98 -7.92 -11.81
C ASN A 114 -3.57 -7.37 -11.55
N SER A 115 -3.15 -6.32 -12.26
CA SER A 115 -1.80 -5.78 -12.13
C SER A 115 -1.66 -4.33 -12.59
N GLU A 116 -0.62 -3.67 -12.08
CA GLU A 116 -0.17 -2.35 -12.48
C GLU A 116 1.35 -2.34 -12.54
N VAL A 117 1.90 -1.84 -13.64
CA VAL A 117 3.33 -1.53 -13.74
C VAL A 117 3.45 -0.04 -14.03
N ALA A 118 4.19 0.67 -13.18
CA ALA A 118 4.46 2.08 -13.37
C ALA A 118 5.96 2.35 -13.29
N GLU A 119 6.43 3.15 -14.24
CA GLU A 119 7.82 3.59 -14.33
C GLU A 119 7.87 5.10 -14.35
N ASN A 120 8.74 5.65 -13.52
CA ASN A 120 8.87 7.08 -13.32
C ASN A 120 10.34 7.43 -13.18
N PHE A 121 10.97 7.85 -14.27
CA PHE A 121 12.35 8.30 -14.28
C PHE A 121 12.44 9.74 -14.76
N ARG A 122 13.19 10.56 -14.03
CA ARG A 122 13.65 11.89 -14.44
C ARG A 122 15.17 11.91 -14.41
N GLY A 123 15.77 11.85 -15.60
CA GLY A 123 17.23 11.70 -15.74
C GLY A 123 17.69 10.34 -15.19
N LEU A 124 18.62 10.36 -14.24
CA LEU A 124 19.18 9.15 -13.62
C LEU A 124 18.38 8.62 -12.42
N PHE A 125 17.39 9.39 -11.95
CA PHE A 125 16.64 9.06 -10.74
C PHE A 125 15.21 8.71 -11.06
N GLY A 126 14.62 7.84 -10.25
CA GLY A 126 13.27 7.40 -10.43
C GLY A 126 12.91 6.16 -9.66
N TYR A 127 11.75 5.61 -9.98
CA TYR A 127 11.32 4.33 -9.44
C TYR A 127 10.55 3.54 -10.51
N ARG A 128 10.58 2.22 -10.33
CA ARG A 128 9.70 1.27 -10.99
C ARG A 128 8.91 0.57 -9.91
N LEU A 129 7.61 0.46 -10.09
CA LEU A 129 6.75 -0.37 -9.25
C LEU A 129 6.00 -1.37 -10.10
N ALA A 130 5.77 -2.54 -9.50
CA ALA A 130 4.82 -3.53 -9.97
C ALA A 130 3.89 -3.85 -8.81
N SER A 131 2.59 -3.61 -9.01
CA SER A 131 1.53 -4.02 -8.10
C SER A 131 0.81 -5.21 -8.75
N LEU A 132 0.61 -6.28 -8.00
CA LEU A 132 -0.30 -7.37 -8.34
C LEU A 132 -1.48 -7.32 -7.39
N TYR A 133 -2.68 -7.39 -7.94
CA TYR A 133 -3.95 -7.30 -7.23
C TYR A 133 -4.57 -8.69 -7.16
N PHE A 134 -5.11 -9.05 -6.00
CA PHE A 134 -5.60 -10.38 -5.72
C PHE A 134 -6.85 -10.34 -4.84
N ASP A 135 -7.63 -11.41 -4.92
CA ASP A 135 -8.57 -11.78 -3.88
C ASP A 135 -7.86 -12.72 -2.88
N PHE A 136 -8.28 -12.71 -1.62
CA PHE A 136 -7.74 -13.59 -0.59
C PHE A 136 -8.83 -14.18 0.29
N GLU A 137 -8.54 -15.34 0.90
CA GLU A 137 -9.37 -15.97 1.91
C GLU A 137 -8.52 -16.72 2.94
N GLY A 138 -9.00 -16.81 4.18
CA GLY A 138 -8.30 -17.52 5.25
C GLY A 138 -8.61 -16.97 6.63
N LEU A 139 -7.57 -16.85 7.46
CA LEU A 139 -7.69 -16.48 8.87
C LEU A 139 -6.77 -15.32 9.25
N LEU A 140 -7.28 -14.43 10.10
CA LEU A 140 -6.53 -13.42 10.85
C LEU A 140 -6.97 -13.49 12.32
N PHE A 141 -6.04 -13.75 13.24
CA PHE A 141 -6.30 -13.96 14.67
C PHE A 141 -7.45 -14.96 14.93
N ASP A 142 -7.38 -16.13 14.28
CA ASP A 142 -8.37 -17.22 14.36
C ASP A 142 -9.79 -16.85 13.89
N LYS A 143 -9.97 -15.70 13.23
CA LYS A 143 -11.24 -15.27 12.61
C LYS A 143 -11.14 -15.35 11.10
N ASN A 144 -12.26 -15.68 10.44
CA ASN A 144 -12.36 -15.62 8.99
C ASN A 144 -11.95 -14.24 8.47
N PHE A 145 -11.13 -14.23 7.43
CA PHE A 145 -10.60 -13.04 6.80
C PHE A 145 -10.53 -13.27 5.30
N SER A 146 -11.39 -12.59 4.56
CA SER A 146 -11.43 -12.58 3.09
C SER A 146 -11.47 -11.14 2.59
N GLY A 147 -11.10 -10.95 1.32
CA GLY A 147 -11.28 -9.68 0.65
C GLY A 147 -10.26 -9.43 -0.43
N LYS A 148 -9.84 -8.16 -0.56
CA LYS A 148 -8.92 -7.72 -1.62
C LYS A 148 -7.56 -7.37 -1.04
N CYS A 149 -6.50 -7.82 -1.70
CA CYS A 149 -5.14 -7.48 -1.32
C CYS A 149 -4.28 -7.12 -2.53
N TYR A 150 -3.10 -6.58 -2.23
CA TYR A 150 -2.10 -6.34 -3.24
C TYR A 150 -0.69 -6.65 -2.75
N ALA A 151 0.10 -7.24 -3.64
CA ALA A 151 1.54 -7.38 -3.49
C ALA A 151 2.22 -6.35 -4.37
N GLN A 152 3.05 -5.50 -3.75
CA GLN A 152 3.78 -4.47 -4.48
C GLN A 152 5.28 -4.69 -4.30
N LYS A 153 5.98 -4.65 -5.43
CA LYS A 153 7.43 -4.55 -5.49
C LYS A 153 7.78 -3.16 -6.00
N VAL A 154 8.56 -2.42 -5.23
CA VAL A 154 9.08 -1.11 -5.63
C VAL A 154 10.60 -1.21 -5.73
N ILE A 155 11.15 -0.68 -6.82
CA ILE A 155 12.58 -0.51 -7.03
C ILE A 155 12.81 0.98 -7.21
N VAL A 156 13.62 1.58 -6.33
CA VAL A 156 13.96 2.99 -6.38
C VAL A 156 15.42 3.14 -6.78
N VAL A 157 15.69 4.09 -7.68
CA VAL A 157 17.03 4.52 -8.05
C VAL A 157 17.13 6.00 -7.77
N GLY A 158 17.89 6.35 -6.74
CA GLY A 158 17.99 7.74 -6.25
C GLY A 158 17.35 7.92 -4.89
N PRO A 159 17.24 9.18 -4.44
CA PRO A 159 16.81 9.47 -3.09
C PRO A 159 15.36 9.07 -2.88
N PHE A 160 15.08 8.58 -1.69
CA PHE A 160 13.74 8.31 -1.23
C PHE A 160 13.09 9.62 -0.79
N ILE A 161 12.19 10.11 -1.65
CA ILE A 161 11.46 11.36 -1.47
C ILE A 161 10.11 11.10 -0.80
N PRO A 162 9.55 12.06 -0.06
CA PRO A 162 8.19 11.98 0.46
C PRO A 162 7.10 11.84 -0.62
N TRP A 163 5.97 11.28 -0.22
CA TRP A 163 4.74 11.20 -1.01
C TRP A 163 3.51 11.10 -0.12
N LYS A 164 2.38 11.50 -0.70
CA LYS A 164 1.03 11.17 -0.25
C LYS A 164 0.46 10.11 -1.16
N TRP A 165 0.00 9.00 -0.61
CA TRP A 165 -0.60 7.90 -1.35
C TRP A 165 -1.89 7.45 -0.66
N SER A 166 -2.85 6.96 -1.44
CA SER A 166 -4.00 6.26 -0.89
C SER A 166 -4.49 5.20 -1.84
N ARG A 167 -5.10 4.17 -1.27
CA ARG A 167 -5.92 3.20 -1.97
C ARG A 167 -7.17 2.94 -1.14
N ILE A 168 -8.32 3.16 -1.77
CA ILE A 168 -9.65 2.97 -1.19
C ILE A 168 -10.38 1.92 -2.01
N ILE A 169 -10.95 0.95 -1.32
CA ILE A 169 -11.74 -0.14 -1.89
C ILE A 169 -13.19 0.08 -1.45
N PHE A 170 -14.10 0.09 -2.42
CA PHE A 170 -15.53 0.22 -2.18
C PHE A 170 -16.22 -1.16 -2.19
N MET A 171 -17.40 -1.25 -1.56
CA MET A 171 -18.17 -2.50 -1.44
C MET A 171 -18.54 -3.12 -2.79
N ASN A 172 -18.80 -2.30 -3.82
CA ASN A 172 -19.07 -2.79 -5.17
C ASN A 172 -17.81 -3.31 -5.91
N GLY A 173 -16.63 -3.26 -5.26
CA GLY A 173 -15.35 -3.64 -5.84
C GLY A 173 -14.61 -2.53 -6.57
N SER A 174 -15.21 -1.33 -6.74
CA SER A 174 -14.51 -0.18 -7.31
C SER A 174 -13.35 0.25 -6.43
N ILE A 175 -12.33 0.88 -7.02
CA ILE A 175 -11.09 1.25 -6.33
C ILE A 175 -10.68 2.65 -6.72
N LEU A 176 -10.38 3.51 -5.73
CA LEU A 176 -9.77 4.82 -5.96
C LEU A 176 -8.34 4.82 -5.43
N THR A 177 -7.38 5.24 -6.25
CA THR A 177 -5.97 5.38 -5.86
C THR A 177 -5.47 6.77 -6.24
N TYR A 178 -4.64 7.39 -5.41
CA TYR A 178 -3.86 8.55 -5.81
C TYR A 178 -2.42 8.44 -5.33
N TYR A 179 -1.51 9.11 -6.04
CA TYR A 179 -0.10 9.17 -5.68
C TYR A 179 0.47 10.56 -6.03
N ILE A 180 0.96 11.25 -5.01
CA ILE A 180 1.49 12.61 -5.08
C ILE A 180 2.86 12.63 -4.39
N PRO A 181 3.94 12.27 -5.10
CA PRO A 181 5.30 12.45 -4.61
C PRO A 181 5.64 13.94 -4.60
N ASN A 182 6.15 14.43 -3.47
CA ASN A 182 6.50 15.82 -3.27
C ASN A 182 7.91 15.97 -2.69
N ILE A 183 8.49 17.14 -2.91
CA ILE A 183 9.75 17.55 -2.28
C ILE A 183 9.56 18.93 -1.68
N GLU A 184 10.06 19.12 -0.46
CA GLU A 184 10.06 20.44 0.17
C GLU A 184 11.40 21.14 -0.11
N ILE A 185 11.36 22.32 -0.71
CA ILE A 185 12.55 23.15 -0.96
C ILE A 185 12.27 24.56 -0.42
N GLY A 186 13.05 25.00 0.57
CA GLY A 186 12.89 26.35 1.14
C GLY A 186 11.54 26.60 1.82
N GLY A 187 10.92 25.57 2.41
CA GLY A 187 9.60 25.66 3.04
C GLY A 187 8.41 25.59 2.08
N VAL A 188 8.66 25.30 0.79
CA VAL A 188 7.63 25.17 -0.25
C VAL A 188 7.59 23.73 -0.74
N GLU A 189 6.42 23.10 -0.69
CA GLU A 189 6.18 21.77 -1.28
C GLU A 189 6.05 21.87 -2.81
N TYR A 190 6.82 21.05 -3.52
CA TYR A 190 6.78 20.90 -4.97
C TYR A 190 6.32 19.49 -5.34
N GLU A 191 5.20 19.39 -6.04
CA GLU A 191 4.71 18.12 -6.59
C GLU A 191 5.57 17.69 -7.79
N ILE A 192 6.16 16.49 -7.70
CA ILE A 192 6.97 15.92 -8.78
C ILE A 192 6.07 15.23 -9.82
N ARG A 193 5.00 14.60 -9.32
CA ARG A 193 3.93 14.00 -10.12
C ARG A 193 2.64 14.09 -9.31
N ASN A 194 1.52 14.03 -10.01
CA ASN A 194 0.21 14.05 -9.40
C ASN A 194 -0.75 13.27 -10.31
N PHE A 195 -1.30 12.17 -9.82
CA PHE A 195 -2.36 11.45 -10.51
C PHE A 195 -3.33 10.80 -9.53
N MET A 196 -4.54 10.58 -10.03
CA MET A 196 -5.58 9.80 -9.39
C MET A 196 -6.21 8.86 -10.42
N GLU A 197 -6.55 7.66 -9.98
CA GLU A 197 -7.18 6.63 -10.78
C GLU A 197 -8.40 6.09 -10.05
N PHE A 198 -9.47 5.82 -10.82
CA PHE A 198 -10.68 5.16 -10.35
C PHE A 198 -10.96 3.95 -11.25
N TYR A 199 -10.89 2.76 -10.66
CA TYR A 199 -11.41 1.54 -11.26
C TYR A 199 -12.90 1.47 -11.01
N ASP A 200 -13.67 1.54 -12.10
CA ASP A 200 -15.09 1.24 -12.09
C ASP A 200 -15.26 -0.27 -12.26
N ALA A 201 -15.66 -0.97 -11.19
CA ALA A 201 -15.87 -2.41 -11.22
C ALA A 201 -17.12 -2.82 -12.00
N GLU A 202 -18.14 -1.97 -12.08
CA GLU A 202 -19.38 -2.28 -12.82
C GLU A 202 -19.12 -2.29 -14.33
N ASN A 203 -18.40 -1.27 -14.82
CA ASN A 203 -18.04 -1.15 -16.24
C ASN A 203 -16.67 -1.75 -16.59
N LYS A 204 -15.96 -2.27 -15.58
CA LYS A 204 -14.61 -2.83 -15.68
C LYS A 204 -13.61 -1.92 -16.39
N LYS A 205 -13.65 -0.63 -16.09
CA LYS A 205 -12.91 0.43 -16.80
C LYS A 205 -12.07 1.25 -15.84
N MET A 206 -10.87 1.62 -16.29
CA MET A 206 -9.99 2.52 -15.55
C MET A 206 -10.17 3.97 -16.01
N HIS A 207 -10.43 4.85 -15.06
CA HIS A 207 -10.58 6.29 -15.27
C HIS A 207 -9.42 7.03 -14.61
N ARG A 208 -8.76 7.92 -15.36
CA ARG A 208 -7.59 8.67 -14.90
C ARG A 208 -7.91 10.15 -14.78
N PHE A 209 -7.54 10.74 -13.65
CA PHE A 209 -7.75 12.14 -13.34
C PHE A 209 -6.42 12.81 -13.03
N LYS A 210 -6.29 14.07 -13.45
CA LYS A 210 -5.12 14.93 -13.16
C LYS A 210 -5.43 15.89 -12.01
N LYS A 211 -4.37 16.50 -11.47
CA LYS A 211 -4.46 17.58 -10.47
C LYS A 211 -5.23 17.17 -9.21
N ALA A 212 -4.95 16.00 -8.66
CA ALA A 212 -5.50 15.58 -7.38
C ALA A 212 -5.02 16.54 -6.27
N LYS A 213 -5.94 17.01 -5.43
CA LYS A 213 -5.63 17.85 -4.28
C LYS A 213 -6.06 17.14 -3.02
N VAL A 214 -5.19 17.11 -2.03
CA VAL A 214 -5.42 16.44 -0.75
C VAL A 214 -5.35 17.48 0.36
N TYR A 215 -6.50 17.79 0.95
CA TYR A 215 -6.62 18.72 2.05
C TYR A 215 -6.77 17.94 3.36
N GLU A 216 -5.80 18.08 4.25
CA GLU A 216 -5.85 17.47 5.58
C GLU A 216 -6.45 18.44 6.60
N TYR A 217 -7.38 17.91 7.40
CA TYR A 217 -8.01 18.60 8.51
C TYR A 217 -7.78 17.80 9.80
N PRO A 218 -6.78 18.16 10.61
CA PRO A 218 -6.56 17.50 11.88
C PRO A 218 -7.71 17.80 12.85
N SER A 219 -8.08 16.82 13.67
CA SER A 219 -8.98 17.01 14.80
C SER A 219 -8.19 17.04 16.11
N GLY A 220 -8.70 17.78 17.10
CA GLY A 220 -8.12 17.84 18.45
C GLY A 220 -8.13 16.50 19.21
N LYS A 221 -8.83 15.47 18.71
CA LYS A 221 -8.86 14.12 19.28
C LYS A 221 -7.87 13.15 18.63
N GLY A 222 -7.04 13.63 17.70
CA GLY A 222 -6.02 12.83 17.03
C GLY A 222 -6.52 11.99 15.85
N ASP A 223 -7.83 11.96 15.58
CA ASP A 223 -8.38 11.59 14.27
C ASP A 223 -8.14 12.72 13.26
N LYS A 224 -8.09 12.36 11.99
CA LYS A 224 -7.84 13.25 10.87
C LYS A 224 -8.97 13.08 9.85
N ARG A 225 -9.28 14.14 9.14
CA ARG A 225 -10.14 14.08 7.95
C ARG A 225 -9.37 14.53 6.74
N TRP A 226 -9.70 13.95 5.60
CA TRP A 226 -9.19 14.39 4.32
C TRP A 226 -10.36 14.76 3.42
N VAL A 227 -10.18 15.85 2.67
CA VAL A 227 -11.01 16.16 1.52
C VAL A 227 -10.12 16.05 0.30
N ILE A 228 -10.53 15.22 -0.64
CA ILE A 228 -9.80 14.95 -1.86
C ILE A 228 -10.63 15.43 -3.04
N THR A 229 -10.00 16.19 -3.93
CA THR A 229 -10.62 16.61 -5.18
C THR A 229 -9.70 16.36 -6.36
N ALA A 230 -10.25 16.25 -7.57
CA ALA A 230 -9.48 16.23 -8.80
C ALA A 230 -10.25 16.92 -9.93
N GLU A 231 -9.49 17.39 -10.94
CA GLU A 231 -10.03 18.04 -12.15
C GLU A 231 -11.18 19.02 -11.90
N GLU A 232 -10.98 19.97 -10.98
CA GLU A 232 -11.92 21.07 -10.74
C GLU A 232 -13.33 20.63 -10.31
N GLY A 233 -13.42 19.49 -9.60
CA GLY A 233 -14.66 19.04 -8.96
C GLY A 233 -15.24 17.75 -9.53
N LYS A 234 -14.63 17.19 -10.60
CA LYS A 234 -15.03 15.88 -11.13
C LYS A 234 -14.85 14.74 -10.14
N VAL A 235 -13.93 14.88 -9.19
CA VAL A 235 -13.81 13.95 -8.07
C VAL A 235 -13.94 14.74 -6.78
N PHE A 236 -14.73 14.21 -5.85
CA PHE A 236 -14.85 14.67 -4.48
C PHE A 236 -14.94 13.46 -3.55
N MET A 237 -14.07 13.41 -2.55
CA MET A 237 -14.09 12.35 -1.54
C MET A 237 -13.73 12.92 -0.17
N VAL A 238 -14.55 12.59 0.83
CA VAL A 238 -14.29 12.91 2.23
C VAL A 238 -13.95 11.63 2.96
N MET A 239 -12.84 11.62 3.68
CA MET A 239 -12.39 10.48 4.45
C MET A 239 -12.17 10.87 5.90
N LYS A 240 -12.33 9.91 6.82
CA LYS A 240 -12.04 10.08 8.24
C LYS A 240 -11.19 8.92 8.74
N SER A 241 -10.12 9.21 9.48
CA SER A 241 -9.33 8.14 10.10
C SER A 241 -10.04 7.53 11.30
N TYR A 242 -9.85 6.21 11.44
CA TYR A 242 -10.25 5.47 12.62
C TYR A 242 -9.06 4.77 13.30
N CYS A 243 -7.94 4.61 12.60
CA CYS A 243 -6.71 4.05 13.14
C CYS A 243 -5.49 4.70 12.50
N LYS A 244 -4.37 4.74 13.23
CA LYS A 244 -3.07 5.13 12.68
C LYS A 244 -1.94 4.28 13.23
N GLU A 245 -0.97 3.99 12.36
CA GLU A 245 0.34 3.46 12.73
C GLU A 245 1.44 4.36 12.16
N SER A 246 2.55 4.46 12.89
CA SER A 246 3.69 5.24 12.45
C SER A 246 4.96 4.47 12.73
N PHE A 247 5.87 4.46 11.76
CA PHE A 247 7.17 3.82 11.85
C PHE A 247 8.20 4.63 11.07
N SER A 248 9.44 4.58 11.55
CA SER A 248 10.53 5.41 11.01
C SER A 248 11.76 4.54 10.76
N PHE A 249 12.35 4.74 9.59
CA PHE A 249 13.61 4.15 9.20
C PHE A 249 14.68 5.15 9.61
N MET A 250 15.36 4.91 10.74
CA MET A 250 16.34 5.84 11.33
C MET A 250 17.80 5.36 11.21
N ASN A 251 18.03 4.07 10.95
CA ASN A 251 19.38 3.49 11.01
C ASN A 251 20.27 3.83 9.81
N ASN A 252 19.69 4.13 8.63
CA ASN A 252 20.44 4.47 7.41
C ASN A 252 19.87 5.67 6.64
N PHE A 253 18.64 6.09 6.98
CA PHE A 253 17.90 7.17 6.33
C PHE A 253 17.15 7.91 7.45
N ASN A 254 16.59 9.09 7.16
CA ASN A 254 15.64 9.72 8.07
C ASN A 254 14.31 9.79 7.34
N PHE A 255 13.57 8.69 7.35
CA PHE A 255 12.32 8.58 6.59
C PHE A 255 11.23 7.96 7.47
N SER A 256 10.06 8.60 7.48
CA SER A 256 8.94 8.21 8.34
C SER A 256 7.69 7.96 7.52
N TYR A 257 6.91 6.99 7.97
CA TYR A 257 5.60 6.64 7.44
C TYR A 257 4.53 6.90 8.49
N ILE A 258 3.41 7.47 8.05
CA ILE A 258 2.18 7.52 8.81
C ILE A 258 1.10 6.85 7.96
N GLU A 259 0.69 5.68 8.41
CA GLU A 259 -0.38 4.90 7.79
C GLU A 259 -1.68 5.15 8.54
N ASN A 260 -2.66 5.78 7.88
CA ASN A 260 -3.96 6.09 8.45
C ASN A 260 -5.02 5.21 7.80
N LEU A 261 -5.66 4.32 8.57
CA LEU A 261 -6.85 3.63 8.06
C LEU A 261 -8.04 4.58 8.09
N VAL A 262 -8.80 4.57 7.01
CA VAL A 262 -9.87 5.55 6.79
C VAL A 262 -11.17 4.91 6.34
N ASP A 263 -12.27 5.52 6.77
CA ASP A 263 -13.59 5.34 6.15
C ASP A 263 -13.86 6.46 5.16
N VAL A 264 -14.54 6.14 4.06
CA VAL A 264 -15.14 7.14 3.18
C VAL A 264 -16.47 7.60 3.78
N VAL A 265 -16.58 8.90 4.02
CA VAL A 265 -17.75 9.57 4.58
C VAL A 265 -18.65 10.14 3.49
N ASP A 266 -18.05 10.61 2.41
CA ASP A 266 -18.75 11.15 1.25
C ASP A 266 -17.92 10.89 -0.02
N PHE A 267 -18.58 10.64 -1.13
CA PHE A 267 -17.95 10.34 -2.40
C PHE A 267 -18.85 10.72 -3.56
N GLN A 268 -18.26 11.42 -4.52
CA GLN A 268 -18.84 11.71 -5.82
C GLN A 268 -17.74 11.70 -6.87
N ILE A 269 -18.01 11.05 -7.99
CA ILE A 269 -17.16 11.07 -9.17
C ILE A 269 -17.98 11.24 -10.44
N GLU A 270 -17.53 12.10 -11.33
CA GLU A 270 -18.12 12.36 -12.63
C GLU A 270 -17.32 11.63 -13.73
N ILE A 271 -17.96 10.67 -14.38
CA ILE A 271 -17.38 9.83 -15.42
C ILE A 271 -18.40 9.74 -16.57
N ASP A 272 -17.95 10.01 -17.79
CA ASP A 272 -18.78 9.86 -19.00
C ASP A 272 -20.18 10.53 -18.84
N ASP A 273 -20.19 11.74 -18.28
CA ASP A 273 -21.37 12.57 -17.92
C ASP A 273 -22.35 11.95 -16.91
N LYS A 274 -21.89 10.96 -16.12
CA LYS A 274 -22.64 10.35 -15.02
C LYS A 274 -21.96 10.60 -13.68
N PHE A 275 -22.78 10.81 -12.66
CA PHE A 275 -22.32 10.87 -11.28
C PHE A 275 -22.45 9.50 -10.62
N ILE A 276 -21.34 9.00 -10.09
CA ILE A 276 -21.27 7.81 -9.24
C ILE A 276 -21.00 8.30 -7.82
N THR A 277 -21.77 7.80 -6.86
CA THR A 277 -21.71 8.17 -5.43
C THR A 277 -21.64 6.93 -4.54
N LEU A 278 -21.63 7.13 -3.22
CA LEU A 278 -21.73 6.02 -2.26
C LEU A 278 -23.02 5.20 -2.39
N LYS A 279 -24.06 5.70 -3.07
CA LYS A 279 -25.27 4.91 -3.33
C LYS A 279 -24.98 3.75 -4.29
N GLU A 280 -24.12 4.00 -5.28
CA GLU A 280 -23.73 3.04 -6.29
C GLU A 280 -22.53 2.18 -5.82
N THR A 281 -21.55 2.80 -5.16
CA THR A 281 -20.32 2.09 -4.76
C THR A 281 -20.42 1.36 -3.41
N GLY A 282 -21.35 1.77 -2.55
CA GLY A 282 -21.39 1.38 -1.14
C GLY A 282 -20.26 2.03 -0.33
N SER A 283 -20.08 1.60 0.93
CA SER A 283 -19.04 2.14 1.81
C SER A 283 -17.64 1.90 1.25
N GLY A 284 -16.73 2.84 1.50
CA GLY A 284 -15.31 2.73 1.13
C GLY A 284 -14.41 2.60 2.35
N LEU A 285 -13.42 1.70 2.28
CA LEU A 285 -12.39 1.50 3.28
C LEU A 285 -11.02 1.49 2.63
N GLY A 286 -10.00 1.92 3.35
CA GLY A 286 -8.64 1.79 2.87
C GLY A 286 -7.67 2.56 3.74
N MET A 287 -6.67 3.14 3.10
CA MET A 287 -5.58 3.79 3.80
C MET A 287 -5.11 5.07 3.11
N VAL A 288 -4.73 6.05 3.91
CA VAL A 288 -3.93 7.20 3.52
C VAL A 288 -2.55 7.05 4.12
N GLU A 289 -1.56 6.93 3.25
CA GLU A 289 -0.14 6.90 3.57
C GLU A 289 0.45 8.29 3.35
N ASP A 290 1.04 8.82 4.41
CA ASP A 290 1.74 10.09 4.40
C ASP A 290 3.18 9.83 4.84
N THR A 291 4.12 10.20 3.99
CA THR A 291 5.54 9.98 4.26
C THR A 291 6.27 11.30 4.37
N SER A 292 7.33 11.32 5.16
CA SER A 292 8.16 12.52 5.36
C SER A 292 9.61 12.15 5.60
N GLY A 293 10.48 13.13 5.44
CA GLY A 293 11.93 12.96 5.57
C GLY A 293 12.61 12.74 4.22
N PHE A 294 13.83 12.21 4.25
CA PHE A 294 14.66 12.02 3.06
C PHE A 294 15.61 10.85 3.28
N GLY A 295 15.74 9.99 2.28
CA GLY A 295 16.76 8.93 2.22
C GLY A 295 17.70 9.14 1.04
N ILE A 296 19.02 8.95 1.22
CA ILE A 296 20.04 9.02 0.17
C ILE A 296 20.60 7.64 -0.11
#